data_AF-A0A5K3FMB8-F1
#
_entry.id   AF-A0A5K3FMB8-F1
#
_cell.length_a   1.000
_cell.length_b   1.000
_cell.length_c   1.000
_cell.angle_alpha   90.00
_cell.angle_beta   90.00
_cell.angle_gamma   90.00
#
_symmetry.space_group_name_H-M   'P 1'
#
loop_
_entity.id
_entity.type
_entity.pdbx_description
1 polymer ?
#
loop_
_entity_poly.entity_id
_entity_poly.type
_entity_poly.pdbx_seq_one_letter_code
_entity_poly.pdbx_strand_id
1 'polypeptide(L)'
;MKTWLNKLITATEQYVDITVATKMVETFQKNKEKTTTSDRLGAVMEEVATQSKECAPKLSQMLLNASDVQKGLATAKKNFNTEINTTYIDDLKSFLNNEVKEAQKAKSRLEEARLDLDSNKNRLKNTKSAEQKAKLEAEMRKDEAEFDKVHKEAVAIFEETCRKFDEQNVQLTDLVRAQKNFFDACSRACAEMVGA
;
A
#
# COMPACT_ATOMS: atom_id res chain seq x y z
N MET A 1 6.93 -2.12 -12.33
CA MET A 1 5.83 -1.80 -11.39
C MET A 1 6.18 -2.19 -9.95
N LYS A 2 6.35 -3.50 -9.65
CA LYS A 2 6.55 -4.01 -8.28
C LYS A 2 7.49 -3.21 -7.38
N THR A 3 8.71 -2.92 -7.83
CA THR A 3 9.73 -2.25 -6.99
C THR A 3 9.31 -0.85 -6.54
N TRP A 4 8.80 -0.02 -7.45
CA TRP A 4 8.44 1.35 -7.12
C TRP A 4 7.06 1.44 -6.45
N LEU A 5 6.12 0.53 -6.75
CA LEU A 5 4.86 0.42 -6.01
C LEU A 5 5.08 0.06 -4.55
N ASN A 6 5.96 -0.90 -4.28
CA ASN A 6 6.34 -1.24 -2.90
C ASN A 6 6.93 -0.03 -2.16
N LYS A 7 7.79 0.75 -2.82
CA LYS A 7 8.34 1.98 -2.24
C LYS A 7 7.23 2.98 -1.87
N LEU A 8 6.25 3.16 -2.76
CA LEU A 8 5.11 4.05 -2.52
C LEU A 8 4.27 3.56 -1.33
N ILE A 9 3.89 2.29 -1.32
CA ILE A 9 3.12 1.65 -0.23
C ILE A 9 3.87 1.83 1.09
N THR A 10 5.16 1.46 1.16
CA THR A 10 5.96 1.58 2.38
C THR A 10 6.07 3.03 2.85
N ALA A 11 6.24 3.99 1.95
CA ALA A 11 6.26 5.40 2.32
C ALA A 11 4.92 5.88 2.88
N THR A 12 3.79 5.43 2.31
CA THR A 12 2.46 5.77 2.83
C THR A 12 2.19 5.09 4.17
N GLU A 13 2.56 3.82 4.35
CA GLU A 13 2.47 3.12 5.63
C GLU A 13 3.27 3.86 6.71
N GLN A 14 4.50 4.28 6.41
CA GLN A 14 5.32 5.08 7.33
C GLN A 14 4.71 6.44 7.64
N TYR A 15 4.05 7.07 6.67
CA TYR A 15 3.36 8.35 6.87
C TYR A 15 2.12 8.21 7.78
N VAL A 16 1.37 7.12 7.63
CA VAL A 16 0.23 6.81 8.49
C VAL A 16 0.70 6.39 9.89
N ASP A 17 1.81 5.65 9.96
CA ASP A 17 2.50 5.15 11.16
C ASP A 17 3.75 5.99 11.54
N ILE A 18 3.73 7.34 11.46
CA ILE A 18 4.91 8.22 11.72
C ILE A 18 5.65 7.97 13.05
N THR A 19 5.08 7.21 13.99
CA THR A 19 5.83 6.58 15.07
C THR A 19 6.31 5.17 14.68
N VAL A 20 7.51 5.07 14.11
CA VAL A 20 8.30 3.81 14.10
C VAL A 20 8.48 3.25 15.54
N ALA A 21 8.24 4.07 16.57
CA ALA A 21 8.19 3.67 17.97
C ALA A 21 7.12 2.60 18.30
N THR A 22 6.05 2.45 17.51
CA THR A 22 5.00 1.46 17.81
C THR A 22 5.33 0.06 17.29
N LYS A 23 6.06 -0.07 16.17
CA LYS A 23 6.40 -1.40 15.59
C LYS A 23 7.31 -2.26 16.48
N MET A 24 8.17 -1.68 17.31
CA MET A 24 9.04 -2.43 18.23
C MET A 24 8.38 -2.75 19.58
N VAL A 25 7.32 -2.02 19.97
CA VAL A 25 6.60 -2.23 21.25
C VAL A 25 5.36 -3.10 21.06
N GLU A 26 4.77 -3.13 19.87
CA GLU A 26 3.48 -3.81 19.58
C GLU A 26 3.59 -5.33 19.35
N THR A 27 4.79 -5.90 19.20
CA THR A 27 4.97 -7.37 19.06
C THR A 27 4.45 -8.14 20.29
N PHE A 28 4.18 -7.46 21.42
CA PHE A 28 3.75 -8.07 22.68
C PHE A 28 2.28 -7.82 23.08
N GLN A 29 1.49 -7.03 22.37
CA GLN A 29 0.09 -6.75 22.76
C GLN A 29 -0.88 -6.91 21.58
N LYS A 30 -1.34 -8.15 21.37
CA LYS A 30 -2.53 -8.42 20.55
C LYS A 30 -3.75 -7.76 21.23
N ASN A 31 -4.55 -7.02 20.46
CA ASN A 31 -5.88 -6.48 20.81
C ASN A 31 -5.98 -5.23 21.72
N LYS A 32 -5.03 -4.29 21.70
CA LYS A 32 -5.32 -2.91 22.16
C LYS A 32 -5.44 -1.96 20.99
N GLU A 33 -6.47 -1.12 21.01
CA GLU A 33 -6.62 0.01 20.11
C GLU A 33 -5.32 0.82 20.08
N LYS A 34 -4.81 1.16 18.89
CA LYS A 34 -3.51 1.87 18.75
C LYS A 34 -3.56 3.19 19.54
N THR A 35 -2.90 3.23 20.70
CA THR A 35 -2.77 4.45 21.51
C THR A 35 -1.91 5.46 20.78
N THR A 36 -2.47 6.64 20.49
CA THR A 36 -1.76 7.74 19.83
C THR A 36 -0.94 8.54 20.84
N THR A 37 -0.01 9.36 20.34
CA THR A 37 0.73 10.32 21.18
C THR A 37 -0.20 11.34 21.83
N SER A 38 -1.28 11.75 21.14
CA SER A 38 -2.33 12.60 21.68
C SER A 38 -3.12 11.92 22.80
N ASP A 39 -3.45 10.62 22.68
CA ASP A 39 -4.10 9.87 23.78
C ASP A 39 -3.24 9.93 25.05
N ARG A 40 -1.92 9.69 24.91
CA ARG A 40 -0.98 9.74 26.04
C ARG A 40 -0.89 11.14 26.64
N LEU A 41 -0.81 12.19 25.82
CA LEU A 41 -0.73 13.56 26.30
C LEU A 41 -2.01 13.98 27.03
N GLY A 42 -3.18 13.66 26.47
CA GLY A 42 -4.48 13.94 27.10
C GLY A 42 -4.62 13.27 28.46
N ALA A 43 -4.24 11.99 28.57
CA ALA A 43 -4.27 11.27 29.85
C ALA A 43 -3.41 11.94 30.93
N VAL A 44 -2.20 12.38 30.59
CA VAL A 44 -1.32 13.10 31.52
C VAL A 44 -1.90 14.46 31.90
N MET A 45 -2.47 15.20 30.96
CA MET A 45 -3.12 16.49 31.25
C MET A 45 -4.30 16.32 32.23
N GLU A 46 -5.12 15.28 32.05
CA GLU A 46 -6.24 14.97 32.93
C GLU A 46 -5.79 14.55 34.34
N GLU A 47 -4.72 13.77 34.43
CA GLU A 47 -4.10 13.39 35.71
C GLU A 47 -3.60 14.63 36.46
N VAL A 48 -2.80 15.48 35.81
CA VAL A 48 -2.26 16.70 36.42
C VAL A 48 -3.39 17.67 36.79
N ALA A 49 -4.44 17.77 35.98
CA ALA A 49 -5.61 18.59 36.29
C ALA A 49 -6.28 18.14 37.60
N THR A 50 -6.45 16.83 37.77
CA THR A 50 -7.08 16.25 38.96
C THR A 50 -6.25 16.52 40.22
N GLN A 51 -4.93 16.37 40.13
CA GLN A 51 -4.02 16.58 41.26
C GLN A 51 -3.82 18.07 41.62
N SER A 52 -3.93 18.98 40.65
CA SER A 52 -3.70 20.41 40.84
C SER A 52 -4.96 21.22 41.17
N LYS A 53 -6.12 20.56 41.33
CA LYS A 53 -7.43 21.22 41.49
C LYS A 53 -7.50 22.21 42.65
N GLU A 54 -6.87 21.89 43.78
CA GLU A 54 -6.90 22.73 44.98
C GLU A 54 -5.85 23.85 44.94
N CYS A 55 -4.63 23.56 44.45
CA CYS A 55 -3.52 24.51 44.46
C CYS A 55 -3.52 25.46 43.24
N ALA A 56 -4.09 25.04 42.11
CA ALA A 56 -4.11 25.80 40.85
C ALA A 56 -5.42 25.59 40.07
N PRO A 57 -6.59 25.98 40.61
CA PRO A 57 -7.90 25.66 40.04
C PRO A 57 -8.12 26.15 38.59
N LYS A 58 -7.57 27.31 38.22
CA LYS A 58 -7.65 27.84 36.85
C LYS A 58 -6.87 26.98 35.86
N LEU A 59 -5.63 26.62 36.22
CA LEU A 59 -4.78 25.78 35.37
C LEU A 59 -5.36 24.36 35.26
N SER A 60 -5.88 23.82 36.37
CA SER A 60 -6.59 22.54 36.39
C SER A 60 -7.72 22.50 35.36
N GLN A 61 -8.59 23.52 35.33
CA GLN A 61 -9.66 23.58 34.33
C GLN A 61 -9.13 23.70 32.89
N MET A 62 -8.08 24.49 32.66
CA MET A 62 -7.46 24.60 31.33
C MET A 62 -6.83 23.28 30.87
N LEU A 63 -6.25 22.50 31.79
CA LEU A 63 -5.69 21.19 31.50
C LEU A 63 -6.77 20.16 31.15
N LEU A 64 -7.95 20.23 31.78
CA LEU A 64 -9.10 19.41 31.39
C LEU A 64 -9.55 19.74 29.96
N ASN A 65 -9.75 21.02 29.65
CA ASN A 65 -10.12 21.45 28.30
C ASN A 65 -9.05 21.02 27.26
N ALA A 66 -7.76 21.18 27.60
CA ALA A 66 -6.67 20.74 26.74
C ALA A 66 -6.65 19.21 26.56
N SER A 67 -6.99 18.43 27.59
CA SER A 67 -7.14 16.97 27.50
C SER A 67 -8.25 16.59 26.53
N ASP A 68 -9.40 17.27 26.57
CA ASP A 68 -10.50 17.00 25.65
C ASP A 68 -10.14 17.32 24.19
N VAL A 69 -9.40 18.42 23.95
CA VAL A 69 -8.80 18.69 22.64
C VAL A 69 -7.89 17.54 22.20
N GLN A 70 -7.01 17.06 23.07
CA GLN A 70 -6.12 15.93 22.74
C GLN A 70 -6.88 14.64 22.42
N LYS A 71 -7.98 14.35 23.12
CA LYS A 71 -8.88 13.23 22.79
C LYS A 71 -9.47 13.39 21.39
N GLY A 72 -9.92 14.60 21.02
CA GLY A 72 -10.39 14.90 19.67
C GLY A 72 -9.32 14.69 18.59
N LEU A 73 -8.09 15.15 18.83
CA LEU A 73 -6.95 14.92 17.93
C LEU A 73 -6.61 13.44 17.78
N ALA A 74 -6.66 12.68 18.87
CA ALA A 74 -6.43 11.24 18.87
C ALA A 74 -7.47 10.50 18.01
N THR A 75 -8.75 10.81 18.20
CA THR A 75 -9.84 10.24 17.38
C THR A 75 -9.67 10.59 15.91
N ALA A 76 -9.38 11.85 15.58
CA ALA A 76 -9.13 12.27 14.21
C ALA A 76 -7.98 11.48 13.57
N LYS A 77 -6.87 11.26 14.30
CA LYS A 77 -5.71 10.50 13.83
C LYS A 77 -6.03 9.02 13.61
N LYS A 78 -6.77 8.40 14.51
CA LYS A 78 -7.20 6.99 14.37
C LYS A 78 -8.09 6.80 13.15
N ASN A 79 -9.06 7.68 12.94
CA ASN A 79 -9.95 7.64 11.78
C ASN A 79 -9.17 7.83 10.47
N PHE A 80 -8.31 8.85 10.42
CA PHE A 80 -7.41 9.09 9.29
C PHE A 80 -6.54 7.88 8.94
N ASN A 81 -5.96 7.25 9.97
CA ASN A 81 -5.12 6.09 9.78
C ASN A 81 -5.92 4.89 9.24
N THR A 82 -7.13 4.66 9.75
CA THR A 82 -8.01 3.60 9.26
C THR A 82 -8.41 3.87 7.80
N GLU A 83 -8.84 5.10 7.49
CA GLU A 83 -9.28 5.50 6.15
C GLU A 83 -8.19 5.30 5.10
N ILE A 84 -6.97 5.82 5.30
CA ILE A 84 -5.88 5.61 4.33
C ILE A 84 -5.51 4.14 4.19
N ASN A 85 -5.54 3.36 5.28
CA ASN A 85 -5.23 1.93 5.19
C ASN A 85 -6.23 1.23 4.26
N THR A 86 -7.53 1.46 4.45
CA THR A 86 -8.57 0.73 3.72
C THR A 86 -8.83 1.26 2.31
N THR A 87 -8.66 2.57 2.06
CA THR A 87 -9.02 3.18 0.77
C THR A 87 -7.83 3.45 -0.16
N TYR A 88 -6.59 3.21 0.30
CA TYR A 88 -5.41 3.47 -0.52
C TYR A 88 -4.36 2.37 -0.38
N ILE A 89 -3.88 2.08 0.83
CA ILE A 89 -2.80 1.11 1.04
C ILE A 89 -3.25 -0.30 0.65
N ASP A 90 -4.43 -0.73 1.10
CA ASP A 90 -4.94 -2.07 0.81
C ASP A 90 -5.26 -2.27 -0.67
N ASP A 91 -5.80 -1.25 -1.35
CA ASP A 91 -6.03 -1.26 -2.80
C ASP A 91 -4.73 -1.40 -3.59
N LEU A 92 -3.69 -0.63 -3.23
CA LEU A 92 -2.36 -0.76 -3.86
C LEU A 92 -1.73 -2.13 -3.62
N LYS A 93 -1.88 -2.69 -2.42
CA LYS A 93 -1.40 -4.05 -2.08
C LYS A 93 -2.16 -5.11 -2.86
N SER A 94 -3.48 -4.96 -2.99
CA SER A 94 -4.33 -5.86 -3.78
C SER A 94 -3.87 -5.88 -5.23
N PHE A 95 -3.71 -4.70 -5.84
CA PHE A 95 -3.20 -4.56 -7.21
C PHE A 95 -1.83 -5.22 -7.41
N LEU A 96 -0.93 -5.05 -6.42
CA LEU A 96 0.38 -5.67 -6.46
C LEU A 96 0.32 -7.21 -6.42
N ASN A 97 -0.56 -7.76 -5.58
CA ASN A 97 -0.67 -9.19 -5.34
C ASN A 97 -1.46 -9.94 -6.40
N ASN A 98 -2.29 -9.23 -7.17
CA ASN A 98 -3.14 -9.78 -8.21
C ASN A 98 -2.56 -9.44 -9.59
N GLU A 99 -2.82 -8.24 -10.12
CA GLU A 99 -2.48 -7.82 -11.48
C GLU A 99 -0.97 -7.86 -11.73
N VAL A 100 -0.17 -7.23 -10.86
CA VAL A 100 1.29 -7.18 -11.05
C VAL A 100 1.91 -8.58 -10.96
N LYS A 101 1.38 -9.44 -10.08
CA LYS A 101 1.84 -10.82 -9.94
C LYS A 101 1.47 -11.66 -11.16
N GLU A 102 0.29 -11.44 -11.73
CA GLU A 102 -0.14 -12.09 -12.97
C GLU A 102 0.71 -11.66 -14.16
N ALA A 103 0.95 -10.36 -14.32
CA ALA A 103 1.88 -9.84 -15.33
C ALA A 103 3.29 -10.45 -15.18
N GLN A 104 3.79 -10.62 -13.96
CA GLN A 104 5.07 -11.29 -13.74
C GLN A 104 5.06 -12.75 -14.22
N LYS A 105 3.98 -13.49 -13.98
CA LYS A 105 3.83 -14.87 -14.48
C LYS A 105 3.75 -14.91 -16.01
N ALA A 106 2.99 -14.00 -16.62
CA ALA A 106 2.86 -13.90 -18.07
C ALA A 106 4.22 -13.61 -18.72
N LYS A 107 5.01 -12.71 -18.10
CA LYS A 107 6.39 -12.43 -18.51
C LYS A 107 7.27 -13.69 -18.46
N SER A 108 7.24 -14.45 -17.38
CA SER A 108 8.04 -15.68 -17.25
C SER A 108 7.65 -16.72 -18.31
N ARG A 109 6.35 -16.95 -18.55
CA ARG A 109 5.88 -17.86 -19.61
C ARG A 109 6.34 -17.43 -21.00
N LEU A 110 6.31 -16.13 -21.28
CA LEU A 110 6.79 -15.58 -22.55
C LEU A 110 8.31 -15.79 -22.72
N GLU A 111 9.09 -15.61 -21.65
CA GLU A 111 10.53 -15.88 -21.66
C GLU A 111 10.84 -17.36 -21.88
N GLU A 112 10.11 -18.26 -21.24
CA GLU A 112 10.22 -19.72 -21.43
C GLU A 112 9.92 -20.12 -22.88
N ALA A 113 8.76 -19.73 -23.42
CA ALA A 113 8.38 -20.03 -24.80
C ALA A 113 9.38 -19.47 -25.83
N ARG A 114 9.93 -18.28 -25.57
CA ARG A 114 10.99 -17.71 -26.43
C ARG A 114 12.25 -18.57 -26.42
N LEU A 115 12.69 -19.02 -25.24
CA LEU A 115 13.90 -19.83 -25.10
C LEU A 115 13.74 -21.20 -25.77
N ASP A 116 12.56 -21.82 -25.67
CA ASP A 116 12.27 -23.08 -26.36
C ASP A 116 12.34 -22.91 -27.88
N LEU A 117 11.70 -21.86 -28.40
CA LEU A 117 11.75 -21.52 -29.83
C LEU A 117 13.18 -21.26 -30.32
N ASP A 118 13.96 -20.46 -29.58
CA ASP A 118 15.35 -20.16 -29.92
C ASP A 118 16.24 -21.42 -29.90
N SER A 119 16.02 -22.29 -28.90
CA SER A 119 16.72 -23.57 -28.78
C SER A 119 16.45 -24.47 -29.99
N ASN A 120 15.19 -24.62 -30.39
CA ASN A 120 14.82 -25.48 -31.51
C ASN A 120 15.23 -24.89 -32.87
N LYS A 121 15.20 -23.57 -33.04
CA LYS A 121 15.80 -22.89 -34.21
C LYS A 121 17.30 -23.17 -34.32
N ASN A 122 18.03 -23.09 -33.22
CA ASN A 122 19.46 -23.39 -33.20
C ASN A 122 19.75 -24.88 -33.49
N ARG A 123 18.97 -25.80 -32.93
CA ARG A 123 19.09 -27.25 -33.22
C ARG A 123 18.83 -27.55 -34.70
N LEU A 124 17.81 -26.94 -35.30
CA LEU A 124 17.49 -27.11 -36.71
C LEU A 124 18.63 -26.62 -37.61
N LYS A 125 19.20 -25.44 -37.32
CA LYS A 125 20.32 -24.86 -38.08
C LYS A 125 21.56 -25.75 -38.09
N ASN A 126 21.82 -26.46 -36.99
CA ASN A 126 23.02 -27.29 -36.82
C ASN A 126 22.82 -28.75 -37.27
N THR A 127 21.59 -29.17 -37.58
CA THR A 127 21.29 -30.55 -37.97
C THR A 127 21.65 -30.79 -39.43
N LYS A 128 22.33 -31.91 -39.72
CA LYS A 128 22.78 -32.27 -41.08
C LYS A 128 21.92 -33.34 -41.75
N SER A 129 21.27 -34.21 -40.98
CA SER A 129 20.38 -35.26 -41.51
C SER A 129 19.05 -34.68 -41.99
N ALA A 130 18.64 -35.02 -43.21
CA ALA A 130 17.39 -34.54 -43.81
C ALA A 130 16.14 -35.01 -43.05
N GLU A 131 16.14 -36.25 -42.56
CA GLU A 131 15.03 -36.81 -41.79
C GLU A 131 14.89 -36.12 -40.42
N GLN A 132 16.01 -35.84 -39.75
CA GLN A 132 16.02 -35.10 -38.48
C GLN A 132 15.63 -33.63 -38.67
N LYS A 133 16.00 -33.00 -39.79
CA LYS A 133 15.53 -31.65 -40.14
C LYS A 133 14.02 -31.58 -40.27
N ALA A 134 13.39 -32.48 -41.01
CA ALA A 134 11.94 -32.49 -41.17
C ALA A 134 11.20 -32.62 -39.82
N LYS A 135 11.73 -33.44 -38.90
CA LYS A 135 11.19 -33.57 -37.54
C LYS A 135 11.35 -32.26 -36.74
N LEU A 136 12.53 -31.65 -36.77
CA LEU A 136 12.82 -30.40 -36.05
C LEU A 136 12.06 -29.20 -36.63
N GLU A 137 11.78 -29.18 -37.94
CA GLU A 137 10.90 -28.18 -38.56
C GLU A 137 9.47 -28.28 -38.04
N ALA A 138 8.95 -29.50 -37.86
CA ALA A 138 7.63 -29.71 -37.29
C ALA A 138 7.57 -29.31 -35.80
N GLU A 139 8.63 -29.58 -35.03
CA GLU A 139 8.77 -29.11 -33.64
C GLU A 139 8.84 -27.58 -33.58
N MET A 140 9.69 -26.95 -34.38
CA MET A 140 9.83 -25.49 -34.45
C MET A 140 8.49 -24.81 -34.80
N ARG A 141 7.72 -25.33 -35.76
CA ARG A 141 6.39 -24.78 -36.09
C ARG A 141 5.41 -24.81 -34.91
N LYS A 142 5.51 -25.82 -34.03
CA LYS A 142 4.69 -25.89 -32.82
C LYS A 142 5.12 -24.83 -31.81
N ASP A 143 6.41 -24.65 -31.61
CA ASP A 143 6.93 -23.63 -30.69
C ASP A 143 6.65 -22.21 -31.20
N GLU A 144 6.69 -21.98 -32.51
CA GLU A 144 6.27 -20.70 -33.10
C GLU A 144 4.80 -20.40 -32.81
N ALA A 145 3.92 -21.39 -33.01
CA ALA A 145 2.50 -21.24 -32.70
C ALA A 145 2.24 -21.01 -31.20
N GLU A 146 2.97 -21.71 -30.32
CA GLU A 146 2.85 -21.53 -28.87
C GLU A 146 3.39 -20.16 -28.44
N PHE A 147 4.55 -19.74 -28.96
CA PHE A 147 5.11 -18.42 -28.69
C PHE A 147 4.14 -17.31 -29.12
N ASP A 148 3.57 -17.38 -30.32
CA ASP A 148 2.62 -16.39 -30.82
C ASP A 148 1.37 -16.29 -29.94
N LYS A 149 0.89 -17.43 -29.44
CA LYS A 149 -0.24 -17.50 -28.52
C LYS A 149 0.10 -16.86 -27.17
N VAL A 150 1.19 -17.30 -26.53
CA VAL A 150 1.64 -16.77 -25.23
C VAL A 150 1.97 -15.28 -25.33
N HIS A 151 2.53 -14.83 -26.45
CA HIS A 151 2.81 -13.42 -26.71
C HIS A 151 1.53 -12.58 -26.71
N LYS A 152 0.50 -13.00 -27.45
CA LYS A 152 -0.80 -12.30 -27.48
C LYS A 152 -1.45 -12.25 -26.09
N GLU A 153 -1.43 -13.35 -25.34
CA GLU A 153 -1.94 -13.41 -23.98
C GLU A 153 -1.17 -12.47 -23.04
N ALA A 154 0.17 -12.46 -23.11
CA ALA A 154 1.01 -11.60 -22.29
C ALA A 154 0.78 -10.11 -22.58
N VAL A 155 0.66 -9.72 -23.86
CA VAL A 155 0.34 -8.34 -24.26
C VAL A 155 -0.99 -7.90 -23.65
N ALA A 156 -2.04 -8.71 -23.76
CA ALA A 156 -3.35 -8.40 -23.18
C ALA A 156 -3.27 -8.21 -21.65
N ILE A 157 -2.54 -9.08 -20.95
CA ILE A 157 -2.34 -8.96 -19.48
C ILE A 157 -1.58 -7.68 -19.14
N PHE A 158 -0.56 -7.32 -19.92
CA PHE A 158 0.23 -6.10 -19.68
C PHE A 158 -0.59 -4.83 -19.90
N GLU A 159 -1.36 -4.77 -20.99
CA GLU A 159 -2.26 -3.66 -21.29
C GLU A 159 -3.33 -3.51 -20.21
N GLU A 160 -3.95 -4.60 -19.77
CA GLU A 160 -4.92 -4.58 -18.67
C GLU A 160 -4.29 -4.12 -17.36
N THR A 161 -3.09 -4.59 -17.03
CA THR A 161 -2.37 -4.17 -15.82
C THR A 161 -2.08 -2.67 -15.85
N CYS A 162 -1.64 -2.13 -16.99
CA CYS A 162 -1.39 -0.70 -17.16
C CYS A 162 -2.68 0.11 -17.03
N ARG A 163 -3.78 -0.33 -17.65
CA ARG A 163 -5.09 0.33 -17.57
C ARG A 163 -5.59 0.39 -16.12
N LYS A 164 -5.60 -0.75 -15.42
CA LYS A 164 -6.02 -0.83 -14.02
C LYS A 164 -5.16 0.03 -13.10
N PHE A 165 -3.85 0.17 -13.40
CA PHE A 165 -2.99 1.08 -12.66
C PHE A 165 -3.37 2.55 -12.89
N ASP A 166 -3.67 2.95 -14.13
CA ASP A 166 -4.09 4.32 -14.48
C ASP A 166 -5.44 4.70 -13.84
N GLU A 167 -6.33 3.73 -13.69
CA GLU A 167 -7.61 3.87 -13.00
C GLU A 167 -7.46 4.13 -11.48
N GLN A 168 -6.28 3.92 -10.88
CA GLN A 168 -6.04 4.19 -9.44
C GLN A 168 -5.95 5.69 -9.07
N ASN A 169 -6.26 6.58 -10.01
CA ASN A 169 -6.37 8.03 -9.76
C ASN A 169 -7.42 8.38 -8.68
N VAL A 170 -8.45 7.55 -8.53
CA VAL A 170 -9.48 7.70 -7.49
C VAL A 170 -8.88 7.49 -6.11
N GLN A 171 -8.15 6.38 -5.92
CA GLN A 171 -7.45 6.07 -4.67
C GLN A 171 -6.49 7.19 -4.27
N LEU A 172 -5.76 7.77 -5.23
CA LEU A 172 -4.87 8.91 -4.94
C LEU A 172 -5.66 10.14 -4.47
N THR A 173 -6.83 10.39 -5.06
CA THR A 173 -7.72 11.46 -4.62
C THR A 173 -8.28 11.19 -3.22
N ASP A 174 -8.59 9.93 -2.91
CA ASP A 174 -9.07 9.49 -1.60
C ASP A 174 -8.02 9.72 -0.51
N LEU A 175 -6.74 9.46 -0.79
CA LEU A 175 -5.63 9.80 0.10
C LEU A 175 -5.62 11.29 0.45
N VAL A 176 -5.69 12.17 -0.56
CA VAL A 176 -5.66 13.62 -0.36
C VAL A 176 -6.92 14.10 0.37
N ARG A 177 -8.08 13.49 0.09
CA ARG A 177 -9.34 13.80 0.78
C ARG A 177 -9.27 13.41 2.26
N ALA A 178 -8.76 12.22 2.58
CA ALA A 178 -8.55 11.78 3.95
C ALA A 178 -7.62 12.74 4.71
N GLN A 179 -6.54 13.20 4.06
CA GLN A 179 -5.62 14.20 4.63
C GLN A 179 -6.34 15.51 4.95
N LYS A 180 -7.10 16.05 3.99
CA LYS A 180 -7.90 17.25 4.20
C LYS A 180 -8.86 17.09 5.38
N ASN A 181 -9.62 16.00 5.41
CA ASN A 181 -10.60 15.73 6.46
C ASN A 181 -9.94 15.63 7.84
N PHE A 182 -8.77 15.01 7.92
CA PHE A 182 -7.96 14.93 9.13
C PHE A 182 -7.52 16.31 9.63
N PHE A 183 -6.92 17.13 8.78
CA PHE A 183 -6.48 18.47 9.18
C PHE A 183 -7.66 19.38 9.55
N ASP A 184 -8.77 19.30 8.84
CA ASP A 184 -9.99 20.02 9.18
C ASP A 184 -10.54 19.59 10.56
N ALA A 185 -10.53 18.28 10.86
CA ALA A 185 -10.95 17.77 12.16
C ALA A 185 -10.02 18.23 13.30
N CYS A 186 -8.71 18.23 13.07
CA CYS A 186 -7.73 18.74 14.02
C CYS A 186 -7.93 20.25 14.27
N SER A 187 -8.16 21.02 13.21
CA SER A 187 -8.41 22.45 13.32
C SER A 187 -9.68 22.73 14.15
N ARG A 188 -10.76 21.99 13.92
CA ARG A 188 -11.99 22.11 14.71
C ARG A 188 -11.78 21.78 16.19
N ALA A 189 -11.09 20.68 16.49
CA ALA A 189 -10.79 20.30 17.88
C ALA A 189 -10.00 21.39 18.61
N CYS A 190 -8.97 21.97 17.97
CA CYS A 190 -8.21 23.06 18.58
C CYS A 190 -9.04 24.36 18.76
N ALA A 191 -9.95 24.64 17.84
CA ALA A 191 -10.78 25.84 17.89
C ALA A 191 -11.72 25.87 19.09
N GLU A 192 -12.14 24.71 19.62
CA GLU A 192 -12.99 24.63 20.82
C GLU A 192 -12.34 25.26 22.05
N MET A 193 -11.01 25.22 22.15
CA MET A 193 -10.27 25.81 23.27
C MET A 193 -9.76 27.23 22.98
N VAL A 194 -9.40 27.54 21.72
CA VAL A 194 -8.76 28.82 21.34
C VAL A 194 -9.79 29.87 20.89
N GLY A 195 -10.97 29.45 20.44
CA GLY A 195 -12.06 30.33 19.99
C GLY A 195 -13.04 30.75 21.09
N ALA A 196 -12.77 30.42 22.36
CA ALA A 196 -13.55 30.81 23.54
C ALA A 196 -12.94 32.00 24.28
#